data_AF-A0A0M3JAK0-F1
#
_entry.id   AF-A0A0M3JAK0-F1
#
_cell.length_a   1.000
_cell.length_b   1.000
_cell.length_c   1.000
_cell.angle_alpha   90.00
_cell.angle_beta   90.00
_cell.angle_gamma   90.00
#
_symmetry.space_group_name_H-M   'P 1'
#
loop_
_entity.id
_entity.type
_entity.pdbx_description
1 polymer ?
#
loop_
_entity_poly.entity_id
_entity_poly.type
_entity_poly.pdbx_seq_one_letter_code
_entity_poly.pdbx_strand_id
1 'polypeptide(L)'
;MDAEDGDTRSLKLSVYPIVADKNWLTVDRSRQVLRGISLNQGDFEFRLEARDSANQMTSAAFRVSVDEVTPSNHLFIFDIQKSYQHLTKDPDTMLAFATKLAHSLGDRLPKNIVIRCV
;
A
#
# COMPACT_ATOMS: atom_id res chain seq x y z
N MET A 1 -11.17 30.71 -9.90
CA MET A 1 -11.34 29.74 -8.82
C MET A 1 -12.16 28.61 -9.37
N ASP A 2 -11.50 27.49 -9.64
CA ASP A 2 -12.17 26.22 -9.97
C ASP A 2 -12.43 25.41 -8.69
N ALA A 3 -12.98 24.19 -8.83
CA ALA A 3 -13.40 23.37 -7.70
C ALA A 3 -12.21 22.73 -6.96
N GLU A 4 -11.02 22.87 -7.52
CA GLU A 4 -9.75 22.31 -7.05
C GLU A 4 -8.94 23.36 -6.26
N ASP A 5 -9.21 24.65 -6.48
CA ASP A 5 -8.68 25.78 -5.70
C ASP A 5 -9.17 25.74 -4.24
N GLY A 6 -8.39 25.08 -3.38
CA GLY A 6 -8.61 25.03 -1.92
C GLY A 6 -9.28 23.76 -1.40
N ASP A 7 -9.72 22.85 -2.28
CA ASP A 7 -10.18 21.51 -1.89
C ASP A 7 -9.42 20.41 -2.65
N THR A 8 -8.43 19.83 -1.98
CA THR A 8 -7.61 18.73 -2.50
C THR A 8 -8.44 17.47 -2.78
N ARG A 9 -9.70 17.37 -2.31
CA ARG A 9 -10.59 16.20 -2.55
C ARG A 9 -11.05 16.05 -3.99
N SER A 10 -10.99 17.12 -4.77
CA SER A 10 -11.33 17.12 -6.19
C SER A 10 -10.21 16.53 -7.06
N LEU A 11 -9.00 16.33 -6.52
CA LEU A 11 -7.85 15.83 -7.26
C LEU A 11 -7.84 14.31 -7.37
N LYS A 12 -7.45 13.82 -8.55
CA LYS A 12 -7.15 12.40 -8.77
C LYS A 12 -5.73 12.09 -8.31
N LEU A 13 -5.62 11.31 -7.23
CA LEU A 13 -4.36 10.87 -6.66
C LEU A 13 -3.97 9.48 -7.17
N SER A 14 -2.67 9.33 -7.49
CA SER A 14 -2.03 8.07 -7.87
C SER A 14 -0.63 7.98 -7.24
N VAL A 15 -0.21 6.79 -6.85
CA VAL A 15 1.14 6.54 -6.31
C VAL A 15 1.89 5.56 -7.20
N TYR A 16 3.17 5.83 -7.42
CA TYR A 16 4.06 5.01 -8.25
C TYR A 16 5.39 4.79 -7.54
N PRO A 17 5.98 3.58 -7.58
CA PRO A 17 7.33 3.39 -7.08
C PRO A 17 8.33 4.06 -8.03
N ILE A 18 9.45 4.56 -7.50
CA ILE A 18 10.56 5.04 -8.33
C ILE A 18 11.31 3.87 -8.96
N VAL A 19 11.47 2.77 -8.21
CA VAL A 19 12.06 1.52 -8.71
C VAL A 19 10.94 0.59 -9.18
N ALA A 20 10.97 0.21 -10.45
CA ALA A 20 10.02 -0.74 -11.02
C ALA A 20 9.97 -2.04 -10.19
N ASP A 21 8.80 -2.67 -10.14
CA ASP A 21 8.53 -3.92 -9.39
C ASP A 21 8.62 -3.85 -7.86
N LYS A 22 8.85 -2.67 -7.28
CA LYS A 22 8.81 -2.45 -5.81
C LYS A 22 7.52 -1.80 -5.33
N ASN A 23 6.42 -1.88 -6.08
CA ASN A 23 5.16 -1.28 -5.65
C ASN A 23 4.45 -2.17 -4.62
N TRP A 24 4.19 -1.62 -3.45
CA TRP A 24 3.33 -2.22 -2.43
C TRP A 24 2.35 -1.20 -1.80
N LEU A 25 2.33 0.04 -2.33
CA LEU A 25 1.44 1.11 -1.90
C LEU A 25 0.30 1.33 -2.89
N THR A 26 -0.85 1.69 -2.36
CA THR A 26 -2.06 2.11 -3.08
C THR A 26 -2.66 3.34 -2.42
N VAL A 27 -3.54 4.05 -3.15
CA VAL A 27 -4.26 5.22 -2.65
C VAL A 27 -5.73 4.86 -2.48
N ASP A 28 -6.23 4.91 -1.24
CA ASP A 28 -7.67 4.99 -0.98
C ASP A 28 -8.14 6.39 -1.35
N ARG A 29 -8.66 6.55 -2.56
CA ARG A 29 -9.11 7.85 -3.09
C ARG A 29 -10.28 8.45 -2.31
N SER A 30 -11.13 7.62 -1.71
CA SER A 30 -12.28 8.10 -0.95
C SER A 30 -11.88 8.77 0.36
N ARG A 31 -10.79 8.29 0.97
CA ARG A 31 -10.27 8.80 2.25
C ARG A 31 -9.00 9.63 2.12
N GLN A 32 -8.40 9.66 0.93
CA GLN A 32 -7.09 10.24 0.66
C GLN A 32 -6.00 9.69 1.58
N VAL A 33 -5.97 8.37 1.73
CA VAL A 33 -5.01 7.66 2.59
C VAL A 33 -4.16 6.71 1.75
N LEU A 34 -2.84 6.74 1.95
CA LEU A 34 -1.93 5.73 1.44
C LEU A 34 -2.03 4.46 2.29
N ARG A 35 -2.18 3.31 1.64
CA ARG A 35 -2.25 2.00 2.29
C ARG A 35 -1.31 1.04 1.58
N GLY A 36 -0.84 0.02 2.28
CA GLY A 36 0.03 -0.98 1.67
C GLY A 36 0.54 -1.98 2.70
N ILE A 37 1.05 -3.10 2.20
CA ILE A 37 1.68 -4.14 3.00
C ILE A 37 3.04 -4.41 2.36
N SER A 38 4.12 -3.99 3.00
CA SER A 38 5.46 -4.37 2.56
C SER A 38 5.81 -5.76 3.09
N LEU A 39 6.38 -6.59 2.21
CA LEU A 39 6.95 -7.89 2.58
C LEU A 39 8.45 -7.82 2.86
N ASN A 40 9.07 -6.69 2.53
CA ASN A 40 10.51 -6.49 2.63
C ASN A 40 10.82 -5.27 3.50
N GLN A 41 11.90 -5.35 4.25
CA GLN A 41 12.43 -4.24 5.03
C GLN A 41 13.24 -3.29 4.14
N GLY A 42 13.46 -2.08 4.64
CA GLY A 42 14.36 -1.10 4.04
C GLY A 42 13.63 0.14 3.49
N ASP A 43 14.38 0.92 2.71
CA ASP A 43 13.91 2.18 2.16
C ASP A 43 13.29 1.98 0.77
N PHE A 44 12.11 2.56 0.58
CA PHE A 44 11.37 2.55 -0.68
C PHE A 44 11.03 3.98 -1.08
N GLU A 45 11.33 4.33 -2.34
CA GLU A 45 11.01 5.63 -2.89
C GLU A 45 9.78 5.56 -3.78
N PHE A 46 8.90 6.55 -3.62
CA PHE A 46 7.65 6.67 -4.34
C PHE A 46 7.46 8.09 -4.84
N ARG A 47 6.59 8.24 -5.85
CA ARG A 47 6.06 9.50 -6.34
C ARG A 47 4.55 9.51 -6.18
N LEU A 48 4.03 10.53 -5.51
CA LEU A 48 2.60 10.83 -5.52
C LEU A 48 2.33 11.80 -6.67
N GLU A 49 1.40 11.45 -7.52
CA GLU A 49 0.89 12.31 -8.60
C GLU A 49 -0.52 12.79 -8.25
N ALA A 50 -0.76 14.08 -8.45
CA ALA A 50 -2.06 14.71 -8.33
C ALA A 50 -2.44 15.31 -9.69
N ARG A 51 -3.66 15.01 -10.16
CA ARG A 51 -4.23 15.56 -11.39
C ARG A 51 -5.55 16.25 -11.12
N ASP A 52 -5.74 17.42 -11.71
CA ASP A 52 -7.00 18.16 -11.68
C ASP A 52 -7.98 17.66 -12.76
N SER A 53 -9.18 18.26 -12.83
CA SER A 53 -10.17 17.94 -13.85
C SER A 53 -9.76 18.35 -15.28
N ALA A 54 -8.86 19.33 -15.41
CA ALA A 54 -8.25 19.74 -16.68
C ALA A 54 -7.05 18.86 -17.09
N ASN A 55 -6.76 17.79 -16.33
CA ASN A 55 -5.64 16.87 -16.52
C ASN A 55 -4.25 17.51 -16.39
N GLN A 56 -4.15 18.70 -15.78
CA GLN A 56 -2.88 19.25 -15.31
C GLN A 56 -2.36 18.40 -14.17
N MET A 57 -1.04 18.24 -14.11
CA MET A 57 -0.40 17.32 -13.18
C MET A 57 0.67 18.03 -12.37
N THR A 58 0.68 17.75 -11.07
CA THR A 58 1.84 17.99 -10.21
C THR A 58 2.25 16.69 -9.53
N SER A 59 3.48 16.62 -9.04
CA SER A 59 3.99 15.43 -8.37
C SER A 59 5.02 15.75 -7.31
N ALA A 60 5.07 14.92 -6.27
CA ALA A 60 6.07 15.01 -5.21
C ALA A 60 6.63 13.62 -4.91
N ALA A 61 7.94 13.53 -4.72
CA ALA A 61 8.61 12.31 -4.29
C ALA A 61 8.62 12.20 -2.77
N PHE A 62 8.53 10.99 -2.25
CA PHE A 62 8.66 10.69 -0.83
C PHE A 62 9.31 9.32 -0.61
N ARG A 63 9.88 9.13 0.58
CA ARG A 63 10.51 7.88 0.99
C ARG A 63 9.73 7.25 2.13
N VAL A 64 9.56 5.94 2.08
CA VAL A 64 9.01 5.13 3.17
C VAL A 64 10.06 4.14 3.63
N SER A 65 10.43 4.24 4.90
CA SER A 65 11.33 3.29 5.57
C SER A 65 10.49 2.24 6.29
N VAL A 66 10.74 0.97 5.99
CA VAL A 66 10.08 -0.18 6.60
C VAL A 66 11.06 -0.85 7.56
N ASP A 67 10.83 -0.65 8.85
CA ASP A 67 11.68 -1.19 9.90
C ASP A 67 11.49 -2.71 10.08
N GLU A 68 12.51 -3.33 10.69
CA GLU A 68 12.43 -4.72 11.10
C GLU A 68 11.31 -4.93 12.12
N VAL A 69 10.43 -5.90 11.84
CA VAL A 69 9.35 -6.22 12.76
C VAL A 69 9.86 -7.10 13.89
N THR A 70 9.51 -6.74 15.12
CA THR A 70 9.77 -7.53 16.32
C THR A 70 9.29 -8.98 16.13
N PRO A 71 10.06 -10.00 16.54
CA PRO A 71 9.67 -11.38 16.38
C PRO A 71 8.31 -11.68 17.04
N SER A 72 7.41 -12.35 16.31
CA SER A 72 6.19 -12.89 16.89
C SER A 72 6.49 -14.17 17.66
N ASN A 73 5.73 -14.42 18.72
CA ASN A 73 5.76 -15.67 19.48
C ASN A 73 5.02 -16.83 18.79
N HIS A 74 4.32 -16.56 17.70
CA HIS A 74 3.57 -17.54 16.91
C HIS A 74 3.96 -17.46 15.43
N LEU A 75 4.11 -18.63 14.80
CA LEU A 75 4.37 -18.80 13.37
C LEU A 75 3.32 -19.74 12.78
N PHE A 76 2.71 -19.31 11.69
CA PHE A 76 1.76 -20.09 10.91
C PHE A 76 2.25 -20.16 9.46
N ILE A 77 2.12 -21.34 8.85
CA ILE A 77 2.44 -21.56 7.43
C ILE A 77 1.12 -21.80 6.70
N PHE A 78 0.92 -21.07 5.61
CA PHE A 78 -0.28 -21.17 4.78
C PHE A 78 0.09 -21.62 3.38
N ASP A 79 -0.43 -22.77 2.98
CA ASP A 79 -0.41 -23.19 1.59
C ASP A 79 -1.58 -22.53 0.85
N ILE A 80 -1.25 -21.62 -0.07
CA ILE A 80 -2.23 -20.93 -0.89
C ILE A 80 -2.17 -21.45 -2.33
N GLN A 81 -3.33 -21.59 -2.97
CA GLN A 81 -3.41 -22.04 -4.37
C GLN A 81 -2.81 -21.01 -5.35
N LYS A 82 -2.88 -19.71 -5.02
CA LYS A 82 -2.34 -18.65 -5.87
C LYS A 82 -0.84 -18.53 -5.66
N SER A 83 -0.09 -18.34 -6.75
CA SER A 83 1.35 -18.10 -6.65
C SER A 83 1.67 -16.77 -5.95
N TYR A 84 2.84 -16.72 -5.33
CA TYR A 84 3.39 -15.52 -4.70
C TYR A 84 3.35 -14.30 -5.63
N GLN A 85 3.80 -14.46 -6.88
CA GLN A 85 3.82 -13.40 -7.88
C GLN A 85 2.42 -12.81 -8.14
N HIS A 86 1.37 -13.63 -8.15
CA HIS A 86 0.01 -13.13 -8.32
C HIS A 86 -0.51 -12.40 -7.09
N LEU A 87 -0.08 -12.79 -5.89
CA LEU A 87 -0.47 -12.15 -4.63
C LEU A 87 0.19 -10.76 -4.48
N THR A 88 1.45 -10.63 -4.91
CA THR A 88 2.25 -9.42 -4.69
C THR A 88 2.29 -8.44 -5.85
N LYS A 89 1.78 -8.82 -7.03
CA LYS A 89 1.77 -7.95 -8.22
C LYS A 89 0.90 -6.71 -8.04
N ASP A 90 -0.21 -6.84 -7.34
CA ASP A 90 -1.17 -5.77 -7.11
C ASP A 90 -1.25 -5.44 -5.62
N PRO A 91 -0.89 -4.21 -5.21
CA PRO A 91 -0.94 -3.79 -3.81
C PRO A 91 -2.33 -3.95 -3.16
N ASP A 92 -3.40 -3.72 -3.93
CA ASP A 92 -4.78 -3.83 -3.41
C ASP A 92 -5.12 -5.28 -3.07
N THR A 93 -4.67 -6.24 -3.89
CA THR A 93 -4.82 -7.67 -3.65
C THR A 93 -4.13 -8.10 -2.36
N MET A 94 -2.88 -7.69 -2.15
CA MET A 94 -2.12 -8.01 -0.93
C MET A 94 -2.74 -7.38 0.32
N LEU A 95 -3.16 -6.11 0.23
CA LEU A 95 -3.84 -5.40 1.30
C LEU A 95 -5.17 -6.07 1.68
N ALA A 96 -5.95 -6.51 0.69
CA ALA A 96 -7.19 -7.22 0.91
C ALA A 96 -6.95 -8.59 1.57
N PHE A 97 -5.92 -9.32 1.16
CA PHE A 97 -5.52 -10.59 1.78
C PHE A 97 -5.16 -10.39 3.26
N ALA A 98 -4.22 -9.48 3.56
CA ALA A 98 -3.79 -9.20 4.93
C ALA A 98 -4.95 -8.71 5.81
N THR A 99 -5.83 -7.86 5.27
CA THR A 99 -7.00 -7.35 6.01
C THR A 99 -7.99 -8.47 6.34
N LYS A 100 -8.29 -9.35 5.38
CA LYS A 100 -9.20 -10.49 5.62
C LYS A 100 -8.63 -11.48 6.62
N LEU A 101 -7.33 -11.75 6.56
CA LEU A 101 -6.65 -12.60 7.52
C LEU A 101 -6.69 -11.98 8.94
N ALA A 102 -6.42 -10.69 9.05
CA ALA A 102 -6.56 -9.96 10.32
C ALA A 102 -7.97 -10.07 10.89
N HIS A 103 -8.99 -9.84 10.06
CA HIS A 103 -10.39 -9.94 10.47
C HIS A 103 -10.74 -11.34 10.95
N SER A 104 -10.25 -12.40 10.29
CA SER A 104 -10.48 -13.78 10.74
C SER A 104 -9.83 -14.12 12.08
N LEU A 105 -8.76 -13.40 12.45
CA LEU A 105 -8.06 -13.55 13.73
C LEU A 105 -8.61 -12.60 14.81
N GLY A 106 -9.67 -11.84 14.52
CA GLY A 106 -10.30 -10.90 15.46
C GLY A 106 -9.71 -9.48 15.44
N ASP A 107 -8.76 -9.19 14.56
CA ASP A 107 -8.16 -7.87 14.40
C ASP A 107 -8.96 -7.00 13.42
N ARG A 108 -9.12 -5.71 13.74
CA ARG A 108 -9.79 -4.75 12.83
C ARG A 108 -8.91 -4.28 11.68
N LEU A 109 -7.60 -4.31 11.87
CA LEU A 109 -6.58 -3.88 10.92
C LEU A 109 -5.39 -4.84 11.00
N PRO A 110 -4.65 -5.06 9.90
CA PRO A 110 -3.51 -5.99 9.86
C PRO A 110 -2.25 -5.42 10.54
N LYS A 111 -2.38 -4.92 11.78
CA LYS A 111 -1.28 -4.30 12.54
C LYS A 111 -0.48 -5.30 13.38
N ASN A 112 -1.08 -6.44 13.74
CA ASN A 112 -0.45 -7.46 14.58
C ASN A 112 0.00 -8.69 13.77
N ILE A 113 -0.13 -8.64 12.45
CA ILE A 113 0.24 -9.74 11.55
C ILE A 113 1.46 -9.33 10.77
N VAL A 114 2.46 -10.21 10.77
CA VAL A 114 3.63 -10.11 9.92
C VAL A 114 3.56 -11.19 8.87
N ILE A 115 3.56 -10.79 7.61
CA ILE A 115 3.60 -11.73 6.50
C ILE A 115 5.03 -11.77 5.98
N ARG A 116 5.60 -12.98 5.94
CA ARG A 116 6.97 -13.23 5.46
C ARG A 116 6.87 -14.19 4.29
N CYS A 117 7.67 -13.95 3.24
CA CYS A 117 7.95 -14.97 2.25
C CYS A 117 9.12 -15.81 2.77
N VAL A 118 8.91 -17.12 2.86
CA VAL A 118 9.94 -18.12 3.18
C VAL A 118 10.54 -18.71 1.91
#